data_AF-A0A3D8VLW4-F1
#
_entry.id   AF-A0A3D8VLW4-F1
#
_cell.length_a   1.000
_cell.length_b   1.000
_cell.length_c   1.000
_cell.angle_alpha   90.00
_cell.angle_beta   90.00
_cell.angle_gamma   90.00
#
_symmetry.space_group_name_H-M   'P 1'
#
loop_
_entity.id
_entity.type
_entity.pdbx_description
1 polymer ?
#
loop_
_entity_poly.entity_id
_entity_poly.type
_entity_poly.pdbx_seq_one_letter_code
_entity_poly.pdbx_strand_id
1 'polypeptide(L)'
;PSNWDNEIRIKSEGNSSKITLVCDALFKIDKKIYLVEIDNTQTMKKNKAKVEKYRRLIERNVFRGVPKIIWVTTTDYRRKRLLGLCEGLDVDVYLNTDFI
;
A
#
# COMPACT_ATOMS: atom_id res chain seq x y z
N PRO A 1 15.09 4.18 5.89
CA PRO A 1 15.47 5.36 5.06
C PRO A 1 15.39 6.64 5.89
N SER A 2 16.16 7.69 5.57
CA SER A 2 16.11 8.96 6.33
C SER A 2 14.80 9.74 6.17
N ASN A 3 13.98 9.39 5.19
CA ASN A 3 12.67 9.98 4.89
C ASN A 3 11.51 9.01 5.20
N TRP A 4 11.71 8.16 6.21
CA TRP A 4 10.69 7.23 6.67
C TRP A 4 9.69 7.94 7.57
N ASP A 5 8.42 7.92 7.18
CA ASP A 5 7.32 8.43 7.98
C ASP A 5 6.32 7.32 8.31
N ASN A 6 5.89 7.24 9.57
CA ASN A 6 4.92 6.24 10.06
C ASN A 6 3.48 6.79 10.04
N GLU A 7 2.50 5.89 9.90
CA GLU A 7 1.06 6.15 9.99
C GLU A 7 0.57 7.34 9.13
N ILE A 8 1.01 7.38 7.87
CA ILE A 8 0.76 8.52 7.00
C ILE A 8 -0.68 8.48 6.46
N ARG A 9 -1.42 9.56 6.75
CA ARG A 9 -2.75 9.79 6.21
C ARG A 9 -2.68 10.49 4.85
N ILE A 10 -3.01 9.76 3.80
CA ILE A 10 -3.13 10.26 2.43
C ILE A 10 -4.57 10.70 2.19
N LYS A 11 -4.76 11.95 1.76
CA LYS A 11 -6.05 12.52 1.40
C LYS A 11 -6.03 12.99 -0.04
N SER A 12 -7.11 12.71 -0.77
CA SER A 12 -7.36 13.28 -2.09
C SER A 12 -8.81 13.75 -2.15
N GLU A 13 -8.98 15.04 -2.41
CA GLU A 13 -10.27 15.65 -2.70
C GLU A 13 -10.34 15.81 -4.22
N GLY A 14 -11.26 15.08 -4.85
CA GLY A 14 -11.56 15.22 -6.27
C GLY A 14 -13.00 15.67 -6.43
N ASN A 15 -13.36 16.19 -7.61
CA ASN A 15 -14.65 16.82 -7.90
C ASN A 15 -15.89 15.98 -7.53
N SER A 16 -15.77 14.64 -7.44
CA SER A 16 -16.90 13.74 -7.18
C SER A 16 -16.75 12.86 -5.93
N SER A 17 -15.59 12.80 -5.28
CA SER A 17 -15.45 12.05 -4.01
C SER A 17 -14.13 12.30 -3.28
N LYS A 18 -14.21 12.30 -1.95
CA LYS A 18 -13.06 12.33 -1.04
C LYS A 18 -12.54 10.93 -0.76
N ILE A 19 -11.24 10.73 -0.92
CA ILE A 19 -10.56 9.48 -0.57
C ILE A 19 -9.63 9.77 0.61
N THR A 20 -9.73 8.93 1.64
CA THR A 20 -8.81 8.94 2.78
C THR A 20 -8.30 7.54 3.03
N LEU A 21 -6.98 7.43 3.10
CA LEU A 21 -6.24 6.20 3.31
C LEU A 21 -5.14 6.48 4.34
N VAL A 22 -4.89 5.52 5.22
CA VAL A 22 -3.77 5.56 6.16
C VAL A 22 -2.88 4.39 5.80
N CYS A 23 -1.63 4.67 5.42
CA CYS A 23 -0.61 3.66 5.20
C CYS A 23 0.26 3.55 6.46
N ASP A 24 0.78 2.36 6.73
CA ASP A 24 1.54 2.12 7.96
C ASP A 24 2.90 2.82 7.92
N ALA A 25 3.53 2.89 6.75
CA ALA A 25 4.63 3.81 6.50
C ALA A 25 4.75 4.26 5.05
N LEU A 26 5.47 5.36 4.84
CA LEU A 26 5.80 5.91 3.54
C LEU A 26 7.27 6.34 3.54
N PHE A 27 7.97 6.06 2.45
CA PHE A 27 9.30 6.62 2.21
C PHE A 27 9.53 6.86 0.71
N LYS A 28 10.66 7.49 0.36
CA LYS A 28 11.02 7.75 -1.04
C LYS A 28 12.44 7.29 -1.33
N ILE A 29 12.66 6.71 -2.50
CA ILE A 29 14.00 6.42 -3.04
C ILE A 29 14.00 6.97 -4.46
N ASP A 30 15.00 7.78 -4.81
CA ASP A 30 15.15 8.37 -6.15
C ASP A 30 13.85 8.98 -6.72
N LYS A 31 13.14 9.73 -5.87
CA LYS A 31 11.83 10.38 -6.15
C LYS A 31 10.64 9.42 -6.32
N LYS A 32 10.85 8.10 -6.35
CA LYS A 32 9.78 7.11 -6.32
C LYS A 32 9.22 6.95 -4.91
N ILE A 33 7.90 6.91 -4.79
CA ILE A 33 7.19 6.70 -3.53
C ILE A 33 7.06 5.19 -3.26
N TYR A 34 7.35 4.81 -2.02
CA TYR A 34 7.16 3.47 -1.49
C TYR A 34 6.18 3.53 -0.32
N LEU A 35 5.18 2.66 -0.36
CA LEU A 35 4.11 2.57 0.62
C LEU A 35 4.22 1.23 1.31
N VAL A 36 4.26 1.22 2.64
CA VAL A 36 4.40 0.00 3.43
C VAL A 36 3.10 -0.30 4.18
N GLU A 37 2.72 -1.56 4.16
CA GLU A 37 1.53 -2.08 4.81
C GLU A 37 1.85 -3.35 5.61
N ILE A 38 1.51 -3.34 6.90
CA ILE A 38 1.74 -4.44 7.84
C ILE A 38 0.42 -5.20 8.04
N ASP A 39 0.35 -6.38 7.45
CA ASP A 39 -0.81 -7.25 7.42
C ASP A 39 -0.69 -8.40 8.43
N ASN A 40 -0.91 -8.09 9.71
CA ASN A 40 -0.86 -9.10 10.78
C ASN A 40 -2.23 -9.72 11.06
N THR A 41 -3.19 -8.92 11.50
CA THR A 41 -4.53 -9.38 11.95
C THR A 41 -5.67 -8.83 11.10
N GLN A 42 -5.35 -8.07 10.06
CA GLN A 42 -6.35 -7.40 9.23
C GLN A 42 -7.12 -8.41 8.38
N THR A 43 -8.43 -8.19 8.22
CA THR A 43 -9.25 -9.08 7.38
C THR A 43 -8.98 -8.80 5.91
N MET A 44 -9.05 -9.83 5.06
CA MET A 44 -8.82 -9.65 3.62
C MET A 44 -9.84 -8.71 2.95
N LYS A 45 -11.03 -8.53 3.54
CA LYS A 45 -12.00 -7.52 3.12
C LYS A 45 -11.46 -6.10 3.33
N LYS A 46 -10.81 -5.84 4.47
CA LYS A 46 -10.15 -4.55 4.75
C LYS A 46 -8.97 -4.33 3.80
N ASN A 47 -8.15 -5.35 3.55
CA ASN A 47 -7.02 -5.26 2.63
C ASN A 47 -7.49 -4.97 1.19
N LYS A 48 -8.54 -5.65 0.72
CA LYS A 48 -9.16 -5.35 -0.57
C LYS A 48 -9.63 -3.90 -0.64
N ALA A 49 -10.34 -3.40 0.37
CA ALA A 49 -10.77 -2.01 0.40
C ALA A 49 -9.59 -1.01 0.41
N LYS A 50 -8.46 -1.37 1.04
CA LYS A 50 -7.23 -0.58 1.05
C LYS A 50 -6.61 -0.50 -0.35
N VAL A 51 -6.50 -1.64 -1.01
CA VAL A 51 -6.00 -1.78 -2.37
C VAL A 51 -6.88 -1.01 -3.38
N GLU A 52 -8.21 -1.06 -3.26
CA GLU A 52 -9.11 -0.25 -4.10
C GLU A 52 -8.92 1.26 -3.90
N LYS A 53 -8.61 1.71 -2.68
CA LYS A 53 -8.27 3.11 -2.44
C LYS A 53 -6.94 3.48 -3.10
N TYR A 54 -5.94 2.61 -3.05
CA TYR A 54 -4.68 2.84 -3.75
C TYR A 54 -4.88 3.01 -5.25
N ARG A 55 -5.67 2.13 -5.89
CA ARG A 55 -6.01 2.27 -7.32
C ARG A 55 -6.55 3.65 -7.65
N ARG A 56 -7.56 4.10 -6.92
CA ARG A 56 -8.15 5.42 -7.13
C ARG A 56 -7.19 6.59 -6.87
N LEU A 57 -6.27 6.45 -5.90
CA LEU A 57 -5.25 7.48 -5.64
C LEU A 57 -4.20 7.53 -6.77
N ILE A 58 -3.86 6.38 -7.34
CA ILE A 58 -2.97 6.25 -8.50
C ILE A 58 -3.64 6.86 -9.74
N GLU A 59 -4.91 6.53 -10.01
CA GLU A 59 -5.70 7.11 -11.11
C GLU A 59 -5.77 8.64 -11.02
N ARG A 60 -5.84 9.19 -9.81
CA ARG A 60 -5.82 10.64 -9.55
C ARG A 60 -4.43 11.25 -9.60
N ASN A 61 -3.40 10.47 -9.90
CA ASN A 61 -2.00 10.89 -9.94
C ASN A 61 -1.51 11.57 -8.63
N VAL A 62 -2.05 11.16 -7.47
CA VAL A 62 -1.72 11.75 -6.16
C VAL A 62 -0.23 11.61 -5.84
N PHE A 63 0.37 10.52 -6.30
CA PHE A 63 1.77 10.17 -6.06
C PHE A 63 2.73 10.76 -7.10
N ARG A 64 2.23 11.48 -8.13
CA ARG A 64 3.02 12.01 -9.26
C ARG A 64 3.85 10.92 -9.95
N GLY A 65 3.23 9.77 -10.20
CA GLY A 65 3.85 8.54 -10.68
C GLY A 65 3.21 7.30 -10.08
N VAL A 66 3.63 6.11 -10.52
CA VAL A 66 3.17 4.83 -9.95
C VAL A 66 4.02 4.50 -8.71
N PRO A 67 3.44 4.50 -7.50
CA PRO A 67 4.17 4.13 -6.30
C PRO A 67 4.40 2.61 -6.27
N LYS A 68 5.42 2.18 -5.54
CA LYS A 68 5.57 0.77 -5.19
C LYS A 68 4.89 0.49 -3.84
N ILE A 69 4.08 -0.56 -3.77
CA ILE A 69 3.42 -0.98 -2.54
C ILE A 69 4.16 -2.21 -1.98
N ILE A 70 4.51 -2.17 -0.71
CA ILE A 70 5.19 -3.25 -0.01
C ILE A 70 4.25 -3.74 1.09
N TRP A 71 3.86 -5.00 1.01
CA TRP A 71 3.12 -5.68 2.07
C TRP A 71 4.04 -6.59 2.86
N VAL A 72 3.88 -6.59 4.19
CA VAL A 72 4.46 -7.60 5.07
C VAL A 72 3.31 -8.39 5.69
N THR A 73 3.26 -9.70 5.49
CA THR A 73 2.20 -10.57 5.98
C THR A 73 2.77 -11.78 6.72
N THR A 74 1.90 -12.66 7.23
CA THR A 74 2.29 -13.74 8.17
C THR A 74 2.28 -15.14 7.57
N THR A 75 1.64 -15.36 6.41
CA THR A 75 1.56 -16.70 5.79
C THR A 75 1.57 -16.62 4.27
N ASP A 76 2.07 -17.68 3.60
CA ASP A 76 2.05 -17.78 2.14
C ASP A 76 0.65 -17.72 1.53
N TYR A 77 -0.36 -18.26 2.23
CA TYR A 77 -1.75 -18.16 1.79
C TYR A 77 -2.18 -16.70 1.68
N ARG A 78 -1.88 -15.88 2.70
CA ARG A 78 -2.18 -14.45 2.67
C ARG A 78 -1.37 -13.73 1.59
N ARG A 79 -0.09 -14.09 1.44
CA ARG A 79 0.78 -13.57 0.38
C ARG A 79 0.15 -13.74 -1.01
N LYS A 80 -0.26 -14.96 -1.36
CA LYS A 80 -0.93 -15.26 -2.63
C LYS A 80 -2.21 -14.46 -2.83
N ARG A 81 -3.02 -14.31 -1.78
CA ARG A 81 -4.25 -13.52 -1.86
C ARG A 81 -4.00 -12.02 -2.04
N LEU A 82 -3.00 -11.46 -1.36
CA LEU A 82 -2.62 -10.06 -1.51
C LEU A 82 -2.08 -9.79 -2.91
N LEU A 83 -1.22 -10.67 -3.44
CA LEU A 83 -0.74 -10.58 -4.82
C LEU A 83 -1.90 -10.57 -5.82
N GLY A 84 -2.87 -11.48 -5.67
CA GLY A 84 -4.06 -11.50 -6.53
C GLY A 84 -4.93 -10.24 -6.42
N LEU A 85 -5.07 -9.66 -5.22
CA LEU A 85 -5.80 -8.38 -5.06
C LEU A 85 -5.06 -7.21 -5.71
N CYS A 86 -3.73 -7.27 -5.76
CA CYS A 86 -2.85 -6.21 -6.26
C CYS A 86 -2.47 -6.40 -7.73
N GLU A 87 -3.12 -7.30 -8.48
CA GLU A 87 -2.88 -7.48 -9.91
C GLU A 87 -2.95 -6.12 -10.65
N GLY A 88 -1.97 -5.88 -11.53
CA GLY A 88 -1.80 -4.61 -12.25
C GLY A 88 -1.16 -3.47 -11.45
N LEU A 89 -0.75 -3.70 -10.20
CA LEU A 89 -0.01 -2.73 -9.38
C LEU A 89 1.46 -3.14 -9.23
N ASP A 90 2.35 -2.17 -9.03
CA ASP A 90 3.75 -2.43 -8.64
C ASP A 90 3.78 -2.78 -7.15
N VAL A 91 3.87 -4.08 -6.85
CA VAL A 91 3.74 -4.62 -5.50
C VAL A 91 4.80 -5.68 -5.19
N ASP A 92 5.35 -5.63 -3.98
CA ASP A 92 6.00 -6.78 -3.36
C ASP A 92 5.22 -7.21 -2.13
N VAL A 93 5.19 -8.51 -1.87
CA VAL A 93 4.61 -9.08 -0.65
C VAL A 93 5.62 -10.02 -0.02
N TYR A 94 6.06 -9.66 1.18
CA TYR A 94 7.02 -10.38 2.00
C TYR A 94 6.32 -11.07 3.17
N LEU A 95 6.91 -12.16 3.64
CA LEU A 95 6.57 -12.73 4.93
C LEU A 95 7.37 -12.00 6.03
N ASN A 96 6.80 -11.89 7.22
CA ASN A 96 7.54 -11.37 8.37
C ASN A 96 8.82 -12.17 8.66
N THR A 97 8.83 -13.47 8.34
CA THR A 97 10.00 -14.35 8.43
C THR A 97 11.10 -14.02 7.43
N ASP A 98 10.84 -13.23 6.38
CA ASP A 98 11.85 -12.83 5.41
C ASP A 98 12.84 -11.79 5.98
N PHE A 99 12.55 -11.24 7.17
CA PHE A 99 13.32 -10.19 7.83
C PHE A 99 13.97 -10.65 9.15
N ILE A 100 13.90 -11.94 9.46
CA ILE A 100 14.45 -12.56 10.68
C ILE A 100 15.77 -13.26 10.33
#